data_AF-A0A0S8D5V8-F1
#
_entry.id   AF-A0A0S8D5V8-F1
#
_cell.length_a   1.000
_cell.length_b   1.000
_cell.length_c   1.000
_cell.angle_alpha   90.00
_cell.angle_beta   90.00
_cell.angle_gamma   90.00
#
_symmetry.space_group_name_H-M   'P 1'
#
loop_
_entity.id
_entity.type
_entity.pdbx_description
1 polymer ?
#
loop_
_entity_poly.entity_id
_entity_poly.type
_entity_poly.pdbx_seq_one_letter_code
_entity_poly.pdbx_strand_id
1 'polypeptide(L)'
;MGLALVAFVWASEIEGASVQDQQKQLITFRTASHSGYLRIVMEGPEDFITKGELTRKGRDIIVCFPNESFTVEKNKIPLTYHHKKDTVLFNGVATGTVKSFTLSDPGRFVIDVYNEKESNNNSEATLTKIKKTVKDKKIQHIKLRSASHSGYFRIVMEGPEDLIVKGKLTRTGSEIVVHFPGEVFTVEKNKLHLSYQQKNDTLLFNSDSGGAVESFILAKPGRFVIDVFHEKETN
;
A
#
# COMPACT_ATOMS: atom_id res chain seq x y z
N MET A 1 -20.56 10.93 80.70
CA MET A 1 -19.70 11.27 79.55
C MET A 1 -19.67 10.07 78.63
N GLY A 2 -20.44 10.10 77.53
CA GLY A 2 -20.55 8.99 76.59
C GLY A 2 -19.63 9.21 75.40
N LEU A 3 -18.77 8.23 75.10
CA LEU A 3 -17.99 8.18 73.87
C LEU A 3 -18.87 7.57 72.76
N ALA A 4 -19.20 8.37 71.75
CA ALA A 4 -19.82 7.89 70.52
C ALA A 4 -18.72 7.45 69.54
N LEU A 5 -18.76 6.18 69.15
CA LEU A 5 -17.82 5.57 68.21
C LEU A 5 -18.42 5.68 66.80
N VAL A 6 -17.86 6.56 65.96
CA VAL A 6 -18.28 6.73 64.56
C VAL A 6 -17.39 5.84 63.70
N ALA A 7 -17.95 4.76 63.15
CA ALA A 7 -17.27 3.89 62.20
C ALA A 7 -17.37 4.49 60.79
N PHE A 8 -16.21 4.83 60.20
CA PHE A 8 -16.08 5.20 58.79
C PHE A 8 -16.12 3.92 57.94
N VAL A 9 -17.20 3.74 57.17
CA VAL A 9 -17.29 2.70 56.16
C VAL A 9 -16.62 3.23 54.88
N TRP A 10 -15.49 2.64 54.51
CA TRP A 10 -14.85 2.89 53.22
C TRP A 10 -15.56 2.03 52.17
N ALA A 11 -16.35 2.67 51.30
CA ALA A 11 -16.87 2.03 50.11
C ALA A 11 -15.78 2.03 49.05
N SER A 12 -15.22 0.87 48.74
CA SER A 12 -14.32 0.68 47.60
C SER A 12 -15.13 0.83 46.32
N GLU A 13 -14.95 1.94 45.62
CA GLU A 13 -15.45 2.14 44.26
C GLU A 13 -14.68 1.18 43.35
N ILE A 14 -15.28 0.03 43.06
CA ILE A 14 -14.77 -0.89 42.03
C ILE A 14 -15.07 -0.23 40.70
N GLU A 15 -14.10 0.52 40.16
CA GLU A 15 -14.13 0.94 38.77
C GLU A 15 -14.22 -0.32 37.91
N GLY A 16 -15.41 -0.56 37.36
CA GLY A 16 -15.62 -1.60 36.38
C GLY A 16 -14.75 -1.30 35.17
N ALA A 17 -13.65 -2.03 35.03
CA ALA A 17 -12.88 -2.06 33.80
C ALA A 17 -13.83 -2.48 32.68
N SER A 18 -14.30 -1.50 31.91
CA SER A 18 -15.03 -1.73 30.67
C SER A 18 -14.07 -2.42 29.73
N VAL A 19 -14.19 -3.74 29.64
CA VAL A 19 -13.62 -4.51 28.55
C VAL A 19 -14.40 -4.07 27.31
N GLN A 20 -13.91 -3.03 26.64
CA GLN A 20 -14.37 -2.69 25.30
C GLN A 20 -14.08 -3.91 24.43
N ASP A 21 -15.12 -4.70 24.22
CA ASP A 21 -15.10 -5.81 23.29
C ASP A 21 -14.81 -5.19 21.92
N GLN A 22 -13.55 -5.24 21.50
CA GLN A 22 -13.10 -4.66 20.24
C GLN A 22 -13.88 -5.37 19.14
N GLN A 23 -14.86 -4.66 18.57
CA GLN A 23 -15.72 -5.19 17.53
C GLN A 23 -14.85 -5.63 16.36
N LYS A 24 -14.65 -6.94 16.23
CA LYS A 24 -13.82 -7.51 15.17
C LYS A 24 -14.47 -7.24 13.83
N GLN A 25 -13.69 -6.75 12.88
CA GLN A 25 -14.17 -6.54 11.52
C GLN A 25 -14.48 -7.89 10.88
N LEU A 26 -15.61 -8.00 10.17
CA LEU A 26 -15.94 -9.20 9.41
C LEU A 26 -15.44 -9.04 7.98
N ILE A 27 -14.68 -10.02 7.49
CA ILE A 27 -14.20 -10.07 6.09
C ILE A 27 -14.77 -11.28 5.39
N THR A 28 -15.22 -11.08 4.16
CA THR A 28 -15.68 -12.13 3.25
C THR A 28 -14.62 -12.41 2.18
N PHE A 29 -14.27 -13.68 1.98
CA PHE A 29 -13.37 -14.09 0.90
C PHE A 29 -14.14 -14.58 -0.33
N ARG A 30 -13.66 -14.19 -1.50
CA ARG A 30 -14.10 -14.73 -2.79
C ARG A 30 -12.88 -15.06 -3.63
N THR A 31 -12.99 -16.12 -4.44
CA THR A 31 -11.95 -16.49 -5.39
C THR A 31 -12.59 -16.78 -6.74
N ALA A 32 -11.94 -16.34 -7.82
CA ALA A 32 -12.36 -16.65 -9.18
C ALA A 32 -11.15 -17.07 -10.01
N SER A 33 -11.27 -18.21 -10.69
CA SER A 33 -10.27 -18.66 -11.66
C SER A 33 -10.62 -18.11 -13.03
N HIS A 34 -9.71 -17.33 -13.61
CA HIS A 34 -9.81 -16.82 -14.97
C HIS A 34 -8.77 -17.54 -15.86
N SER A 35 -8.93 -17.46 -17.18
CA SER A 35 -8.08 -18.16 -18.15
C SER A 35 -6.58 -17.82 -18.10
N GLY A 36 -6.19 -16.74 -17.40
CA GLY A 36 -4.80 -16.32 -17.25
C GLY A 36 -4.36 -15.99 -15.83
N TYR A 37 -5.28 -15.99 -14.86
CA TYR A 37 -4.97 -15.62 -13.48
C TYR A 37 -5.99 -16.17 -12.48
N LEU A 38 -5.54 -16.38 -11.25
CA LEU A 38 -6.41 -16.57 -10.09
C LEU A 38 -6.64 -15.21 -9.43
N ARG A 39 -7.90 -14.85 -9.21
CA ARG A 39 -8.28 -13.66 -8.43
C ARG A 39 -8.71 -14.08 -7.03
N ILE A 40 -8.14 -13.43 -6.02
CA ILE A 40 -8.56 -13.52 -4.62
C ILE A 40 -9.10 -12.14 -4.23
N VAL A 41 -10.28 -12.09 -3.64
CA VAL A 41 -10.93 -10.86 -3.20
C VAL A 41 -11.25 -10.99 -1.71
N MET A 42 -10.85 -9.98 -0.94
CA MET A 42 -11.22 -9.82 0.46
C MET A 42 -12.14 -8.60 0.55
N GLU A 43 -13.38 -8.79 0.98
CA GLU A 43 -14.42 -7.76 1.04
C GLU A 43 -14.71 -7.43 2.51
N GLY A 44 -14.74 -6.13 2.85
CA GLY A 44 -14.94 -5.66 4.22
C GLY A 44 -15.04 -4.13 4.29
N PRO A 45 -15.04 -3.55 5.51
CA PRO A 45 -15.06 -2.11 5.70
C PRO A 45 -13.88 -1.41 5.00
N GLU A 46 -14.14 -0.30 4.33
CA GLU A 46 -13.15 0.36 3.47
C GLU A 46 -11.93 0.89 4.25
N ASP A 47 -12.18 1.47 5.42
CA ASP A 47 -11.17 1.95 6.36
C ASP A 47 -10.24 0.83 6.87
N PHE A 48 -10.74 -0.40 6.91
CA PHE A 48 -9.97 -1.60 7.22
C PHE A 48 -9.23 -2.12 5.97
N ILE A 49 -9.93 -2.26 4.84
CA ILE A 49 -9.41 -2.87 3.61
C ILE A 49 -8.23 -2.09 3.02
N THR A 50 -8.27 -0.76 3.10
CA THR A 50 -7.23 0.13 2.59
C THR A 50 -5.89 0.01 3.33
N LYS A 51 -5.89 -0.56 4.54
CA LYS A 51 -4.68 -0.85 5.34
C LYS A 51 -3.99 -2.15 4.93
N GLY A 52 -4.57 -2.92 4.01
CA GLY A 52 -4.06 -4.23 3.61
C GLY A 52 -2.67 -4.16 2.97
N GLU A 53 -1.75 -4.97 3.46
CA GLU A 53 -0.40 -5.15 2.92
C GLU A 53 -0.25 -6.55 2.36
N LEU A 54 0.38 -6.67 1.18
CA LEU A 54 0.61 -7.93 0.50
C LEU A 54 2.11 -8.28 0.53
N THR A 55 2.43 -9.47 1.02
CA THR A 55 3.77 -10.07 0.90
C THR A 55 3.68 -11.45 0.26
N ARG A 56 4.66 -11.81 -0.56
CA ARG A 56 4.77 -13.16 -1.17
C ARG A 56 5.99 -13.90 -0.64
N LYS A 57 5.81 -15.17 -0.26
CA LYS A 57 6.91 -16.07 0.13
C LYS A 57 6.79 -17.40 -0.62
N GLY A 58 7.46 -17.49 -1.77
CA GLY A 58 7.39 -18.68 -2.63
C GLY A 58 5.99 -18.87 -3.24
N ARG A 59 5.32 -19.97 -2.88
CA ARG A 59 3.92 -20.27 -3.29
C ARG A 59 2.88 -19.73 -2.31
N ASP A 60 3.32 -19.08 -1.23
CA ASP A 60 2.44 -18.54 -0.23
C ASP A 60 2.22 -17.05 -0.46
N ILE A 61 0.96 -16.62 -0.28
CA ILE A 61 0.54 -15.22 -0.28
C ILE A 61 0.13 -14.85 1.14
N ILE A 62 0.72 -13.79 1.66
CA ILE A 62 0.48 -13.28 3.00
C ILE A 62 -0.18 -11.90 2.86
N VAL A 63 -1.37 -11.76 3.44
CA VAL A 63 -2.06 -10.48 3.55
C VAL A 63 -2.11 -10.08 5.02
N CYS A 64 -1.63 -8.89 5.35
CA CYS A 64 -1.62 -8.34 6.71
C CYS A 64 -2.48 -7.07 6.77
N PHE A 65 -3.24 -6.91 7.84
CA PHE A 65 -3.99 -5.69 8.16
C PHE A 65 -3.48 -5.15 9.51
N PRO A 66 -2.41 -4.32 9.50
CA PRO A 66 -1.68 -3.97 10.70
C PRO A 66 -2.56 -3.36 11.80
N ASN A 67 -2.35 -3.81 13.04
CA ASN A 67 -3.06 -3.34 14.24
C ASN A 67 -4.57 -3.62 14.27
N GLU A 68 -5.11 -4.37 13.31
CA GLU A 68 -6.52 -4.69 13.24
C GLU A 68 -6.74 -6.19 13.47
N SER A 69 -7.79 -6.53 14.22
CA SER A 69 -8.22 -7.93 14.35
C SER A 69 -9.55 -8.11 13.63
N PHE A 70 -9.66 -9.21 12.90
CA PHE A 70 -10.85 -9.49 12.10
C PHE A 70 -11.23 -10.95 12.21
N THR A 71 -12.48 -11.23 11.81
CA THR A 71 -12.99 -12.58 11.60
C THR A 71 -13.21 -12.79 10.11
N VAL A 72 -13.00 -14.02 9.67
CA VAL A 72 -13.26 -14.41 8.29
C VAL A 72 -14.60 -15.13 8.25
N GLU A 73 -15.52 -14.64 7.44
CA GLU A 73 -16.75 -15.35 7.13
C GLU A 73 -16.39 -16.68 6.44
N LYS A 74 -16.85 -17.80 7.01
CA LYS A 74 -16.55 -19.15 6.50
C LYS A 74 -17.27 -19.41 5.18
N ASN A 75 -16.67 -18.96 4.09
CA ASN A 75 -17.09 -19.30 2.74
C ASN A 75 -16.23 -20.42 2.17
N LYS A 76 -16.86 -21.36 1.45
CA LYS A 76 -16.14 -22.44 0.75
C LYS A 76 -15.39 -21.83 -0.43
N ILE A 77 -14.12 -21.51 -0.23
CA ILE A 77 -13.21 -21.13 -1.32
C ILE A 77 -12.32 -22.32 -1.69
N PRO A 78 -12.03 -22.55 -2.98
CA PRO A 78 -11.12 -23.58 -3.47
C PRO A 78 -9.64 -23.29 -3.17
N LEU A 79 -9.34 -22.62 -2.04
CA LEU A 79 -7.99 -22.24 -1.65
C LEU A 79 -7.80 -22.49 -0.16
N THR A 80 -6.72 -23.18 0.20
CA THR A 80 -6.34 -23.38 1.59
C THR A 80 -5.80 -22.07 2.16
N TYR A 81 -6.34 -21.66 3.31
CA TYR A 81 -5.85 -20.49 4.01
C TYR A 81 -5.79 -20.70 5.53
N HIS A 82 -4.90 -19.96 6.18
CA HIS A 82 -4.81 -19.85 7.63
C HIS A 82 -4.97 -18.39 8.03
N HIS A 83 -5.88 -18.13 8.97
CA HIS A 83 -6.06 -16.82 9.57
C HIS A 83 -5.45 -16.81 10.98
N LYS A 84 -4.66 -15.77 11.28
CA LYS A 84 -4.10 -15.53 12.61
C LYS A 84 -4.09 -14.03 12.89
N LYS A 85 -4.96 -13.59 13.80
CA LYS A 85 -5.07 -12.19 14.27
C LYS A 85 -5.31 -11.20 13.10
N ASP A 86 -4.24 -10.55 12.64
CA ASP A 86 -4.18 -9.51 11.62
C ASP A 86 -3.74 -10.05 10.25
N THR A 87 -3.39 -11.34 10.17
CA THR A 87 -2.76 -11.94 9.00
C THR A 87 -3.59 -13.08 8.43
N VAL A 88 -3.67 -13.15 7.10
CA VAL A 88 -4.18 -14.28 6.34
C VAL A 88 -3.08 -14.82 5.43
N LEU A 89 -2.80 -16.10 5.57
CA LEU A 89 -1.87 -16.86 4.75
C LEU A 89 -2.67 -17.72 3.78
N PHE A 90 -2.55 -17.47 2.49
CA PHE A 90 -3.05 -18.34 1.44
C PHE A 90 -1.93 -19.26 0.97
N ASN A 91 -2.14 -20.57 1.06
CA ASN A 91 -1.14 -21.58 0.73
C ASN A 91 -1.38 -22.21 -0.64
N GLY A 92 -0.28 -22.67 -1.26
CA GLY A 92 -0.35 -23.46 -2.49
C GLY A 92 -0.80 -22.67 -3.71
N VAL A 93 -0.65 -21.34 -3.68
CA VAL A 93 -0.99 -20.48 -4.81
C VAL A 93 0.06 -20.66 -5.92
N ALA A 94 -0.39 -20.63 -7.18
CA ALA A 94 0.48 -20.79 -8.34
C ALA A 94 1.67 -19.82 -8.32
N THR A 95 2.82 -20.27 -8.85
CA THR A 95 3.97 -19.39 -9.10
C THR A 95 3.64 -18.45 -10.24
N GLY A 96 3.97 -17.17 -10.06
CA GLY A 96 3.76 -16.16 -11.08
C GLY A 96 3.76 -14.73 -10.59
N THR A 97 3.39 -13.81 -11.48
CA THR A 97 3.32 -12.39 -11.13
C THR A 97 2.09 -12.14 -10.26
N VAL A 98 2.29 -11.44 -9.13
CA VAL A 98 1.18 -11.02 -8.26
C VAL A 98 0.97 -9.52 -8.40
N LYS A 99 -0.28 -9.11 -8.56
CA LYS A 99 -0.70 -7.71 -8.48
C LYS A 99 -1.76 -7.58 -7.40
N SER A 100 -1.73 -6.48 -6.65
CA SER A 100 -2.80 -6.11 -5.73
C SER A 100 -3.27 -4.69 -5.94
N PHE A 101 -4.54 -4.47 -5.66
CA PHE A 101 -5.19 -3.15 -5.69
C PHE A 101 -6.43 -3.17 -4.79
N THR A 102 -6.91 -1.99 -4.43
CA THR A 102 -8.11 -1.79 -3.63
C THR A 102 -9.23 -1.22 -4.49
N LEU A 103 -10.48 -1.60 -4.20
CA LEU A 103 -11.68 -1.00 -4.78
C LEU A 103 -12.56 -0.46 -3.65
N SER A 104 -13.26 0.64 -3.91
CA SER A 104 -14.30 1.19 -3.03
C SER A 104 -15.68 0.69 -3.46
N ASP A 105 -16.67 0.82 -2.58
CA ASP A 105 -18.09 0.54 -2.82
C ASP A 105 -18.43 -0.84 -3.46
N PRO A 106 -18.34 -1.96 -2.71
CA PRO A 106 -17.83 -2.08 -1.34
C PRO A 106 -16.29 -2.14 -1.31
N GLY A 107 -15.74 -1.87 -0.12
CA GLY A 107 -14.31 -2.00 0.17
C GLY A 107 -13.80 -3.40 -0.17
N ARG A 108 -12.89 -3.51 -1.14
CA ARG A 108 -12.30 -4.78 -1.59
C ARG A 108 -10.79 -4.70 -1.74
N PHE A 109 -10.07 -5.64 -1.13
CA PHE A 109 -8.67 -5.91 -1.43
C PHE A 109 -8.59 -7.02 -2.48
N VAL A 110 -8.12 -6.69 -3.67
CA VAL A 110 -8.06 -7.62 -4.81
C VAL A 110 -6.62 -8.02 -5.07
N ILE A 111 -6.40 -9.33 -5.23
CA ILE A 111 -5.11 -9.94 -5.54
C ILE A 111 -5.27 -10.78 -6.80
N ASP A 112 -4.53 -10.43 -7.85
CA ASP A 112 -4.44 -11.21 -9.08
C ASP A 112 -3.12 -11.94 -9.14
N VAL A 113 -3.17 -13.25 -9.32
CA VAL A 113 -2.02 -14.13 -9.48
C VAL A 113 -2.03 -14.67 -10.90
N TYR A 114 -1.18 -14.08 -11.73
CA TYR A 114 -1.05 -14.47 -13.14
C TYR A 114 -0.25 -15.74 -13.24
N ASN A 115 -0.77 -16.69 -14.01
CA ASN A 115 -0.02 -17.90 -14.33
C ASN A 115 1.21 -17.49 -15.15
N GLU A 116 2.40 -17.89 -14.72
CA GLU A 116 3.53 -17.98 -15.64
C GLU A 116 3.14 -19.02 -16.69
N LYS A 117 2.58 -18.58 -17.82
CA LYS A 117 2.46 -19.47 -18.97
C LYS A 117 3.85 -20.04 -19.20
N GLU A 118 3.93 -21.36 -19.34
CA GLU A 118 5.12 -22.05 -19.83
C GLU A 118 5.53 -21.40 -21.15
N SER A 119 6.35 -20.37 -21.07
CA SER A 119 7.08 -19.79 -22.18
C SER A 119 8.21 -20.76 -22.50
N ASN A 120 7.85 -21.96 -22.94
CA ASN A 120 8.76 -22.82 -23.68
C ASN A 120 9.16 -22.04 -24.93
N ASN A 121 10.48 -21.88 -25.09
CA ASN A 121 11.20 -21.30 -26.23
C ASN A 121 11.48 -19.78 -26.19
N ASN A 122 12.37 -19.37 -25.27
CA ASN A 122 13.52 -18.44 -25.50
C ASN A 122 14.02 -17.69 -24.26
N SER A 123 13.47 -17.96 -23.07
CA SER A 123 13.74 -17.13 -21.87
C SER A 123 14.86 -17.64 -20.96
N GLU A 124 15.54 -18.73 -21.30
CA GLU A 124 16.56 -19.33 -20.43
C GLU A 124 17.94 -18.64 -20.51
N ALA A 125 18.19 -17.81 -21.52
CA ALA A 125 19.41 -16.98 -21.56
C ALA A 125 19.32 -15.72 -20.68
N THR A 126 18.12 -15.34 -20.21
CA THR A 126 17.91 -14.03 -19.56
C THR A 126 17.77 -14.12 -18.04
N LEU A 127 17.26 -15.24 -17.49
CA LEU A 127 16.98 -15.36 -16.05
C LEU A 127 18.23 -15.63 -15.18
N THR A 128 19.27 -16.22 -15.73
CA THR A 128 20.57 -16.40 -15.04
C THR A 128 21.33 -15.08 -14.91
N LYS A 129 21.00 -14.08 -15.74
CA LYS A 129 21.54 -12.71 -15.64
C LYS A 129 20.80 -11.84 -14.61
N ILE A 130 19.54 -12.15 -14.29
CA ILE A 130 18.75 -11.32 -13.34
C ILE A 130 19.00 -11.75 -11.88
N LYS A 131 19.13 -13.05 -11.60
CA LYS A 131 19.42 -13.53 -10.22
C LYS A 131 20.83 -13.19 -9.71
N LYS A 132 21.77 -12.84 -10.59
CA LYS A 132 23.12 -12.39 -10.20
C LYS A 132 23.24 -10.86 -10.03
N THR A 133 22.18 -10.09 -10.35
CA THR A 133 22.25 -8.62 -10.44
C THR A 133 21.27 -7.90 -9.49
N VAL A 134 20.87 -8.56 -8.39
CA VAL A 134 20.13 -7.89 -7.28
C VAL A 134 20.97 -7.84 -6.01
N LYS A 135 22.05 -8.65 -5.91
CA LYS A 135 22.85 -8.73 -4.69
C LYS A 135 23.75 -7.50 -4.43
N ASP A 136 23.99 -6.68 -5.46
CA ASP A 136 24.84 -5.48 -5.37
C ASP A 136 24.13 -4.18 -5.78
N LYS A 137 22.80 -4.20 -6.01
CA LYS A 137 22.10 -2.97 -6.41
C LYS A 137 21.96 -2.07 -5.18
N LYS A 138 22.80 -1.04 -5.09
CA LYS A 138 22.80 -0.03 -4.03
C LYS A 138 21.38 0.55 -3.88
N ILE A 139 20.80 0.39 -2.68
CA ILE A 139 19.52 1.02 -2.35
C ILE A 139 19.73 2.53 -2.42
N GLN A 140 18.90 3.18 -3.23
CA GLN A 140 18.95 4.63 -3.42
C GLN A 140 17.95 5.31 -2.50
N HIS A 141 18.16 6.59 -2.20
CA HIS A 141 17.28 7.38 -1.35
C HIS A 141 16.69 8.53 -2.16
N ILE A 142 15.36 8.66 -2.12
CA ILE A 142 14.63 9.80 -2.67
C ILE A 142 14.08 10.62 -1.50
N LYS A 143 14.40 11.90 -1.47
CA LYS A 143 13.81 12.86 -0.55
C LYS A 143 12.63 13.56 -1.20
N LEU A 144 11.45 13.42 -0.61
CA LEU A 144 10.23 14.06 -1.10
C LEU A 144 9.92 15.33 -0.32
N ARG A 145 9.61 16.40 -1.04
CA ARG A 145 9.14 17.68 -0.49
C ARG A 145 7.98 18.20 -1.31
N SER A 146 7.17 19.05 -0.70
CA SER A 146 6.19 19.82 -1.44
C SER A 146 6.12 21.26 -0.98
N ALA A 147 5.69 22.15 -1.88
CA ALA A 147 5.40 23.54 -1.57
C ALA A 147 4.14 23.97 -2.32
N SER A 148 3.31 24.76 -1.65
CA SER A 148 2.20 25.45 -2.31
C SER A 148 2.65 26.82 -2.79
N HIS A 149 2.27 27.18 -4.02
CA HIS A 149 2.56 28.45 -4.66
C HIS A 149 1.25 29.08 -5.16
N SER A 150 1.27 30.37 -5.50
CA SER A 150 0.12 31.03 -6.11
C SER A 150 -0.17 30.42 -7.49
N GLY A 151 -1.19 29.56 -7.57
CA GLY A 151 -1.67 28.96 -8.83
C GLY A 151 -1.25 27.51 -9.07
N TYR A 152 -0.36 26.95 -8.26
CA TYR A 152 0.05 25.54 -8.38
C TYR A 152 0.62 24.96 -7.08
N PHE A 153 0.57 23.65 -6.97
CA PHE A 153 1.25 22.86 -5.96
C PHE A 153 2.46 22.15 -6.57
N ARG A 154 3.61 22.27 -5.93
CA ARG A 154 4.87 21.68 -6.41
C ARG A 154 5.27 20.49 -5.57
N ILE A 155 5.58 19.37 -6.23
CA ILE A 155 6.23 18.19 -5.65
C ILE A 155 7.67 18.16 -6.15
N VAL A 156 8.63 17.98 -5.23
CA VAL A 156 10.06 17.86 -5.55
C VAL A 156 10.57 16.55 -5.01
N MET A 157 11.18 15.75 -5.88
CA MET A 157 11.92 14.55 -5.54
C MET A 157 13.40 14.83 -5.73
N GLU A 158 14.19 14.70 -4.67
CA GLU A 158 15.64 14.86 -4.73
C GLU A 158 16.30 13.51 -4.51
N GLY A 159 17.27 13.14 -5.34
CA GLY A 159 17.95 11.86 -5.24
C GLY A 159 19.17 11.79 -6.14
N PRO A 160 19.84 10.63 -6.22
CA PRO A 160 20.93 10.41 -7.15
C PRO A 160 20.50 10.74 -8.59
N GLU A 161 21.37 11.45 -9.32
CA GLU A 161 21.09 11.92 -10.68
C GLU A 161 20.68 10.75 -11.59
N ASP A 162 21.37 9.62 -11.50
CA ASP A 162 21.15 8.41 -12.29
C ASP A 162 19.81 7.70 -12.00
N LEU A 163 19.21 7.95 -10.83
CA LEU A 163 17.85 7.53 -10.50
C LEU A 163 16.83 8.54 -11.04
N ILE A 164 17.04 9.82 -10.73
CA ILE A 164 16.09 10.89 -11.02
C ILE A 164 15.83 11.02 -12.53
N VAL A 165 16.87 10.91 -13.36
CA VAL A 165 16.73 10.99 -14.83
C VAL A 165 15.93 9.83 -15.44
N LYS A 166 15.71 8.73 -14.70
CA LYS A 166 14.90 7.59 -15.14
C LYS A 166 13.43 7.74 -14.80
N GLY A 167 13.06 8.73 -13.98
CA GLY A 167 11.68 8.98 -13.58
C GLY A 167 10.80 9.25 -14.80
N LYS A 168 9.62 8.62 -14.82
CA LYS A 168 8.59 8.85 -15.84
C LYS A 168 7.31 9.26 -15.15
N LEU A 169 6.78 10.41 -15.54
CA LEU A 169 5.49 10.90 -15.06
C LEU A 169 4.37 10.36 -15.95
N THR A 170 3.34 9.78 -15.35
CA THR A 170 2.04 9.54 -15.98
C THR A 170 0.94 10.07 -15.08
N ARG A 171 -0.19 10.46 -15.69
CA ARG A 171 -1.36 10.92 -14.95
C ARG A 171 -2.59 10.12 -15.36
N THR A 172 -3.37 9.71 -14.37
CA THR A 172 -4.63 8.98 -14.55
C THR A 172 -5.69 9.62 -13.67
N GLY A 173 -6.49 10.54 -14.21
CA GLY A 173 -7.46 11.30 -13.41
C GLY A 173 -6.79 12.19 -12.37
N SER A 174 -7.13 11.99 -11.10
CA SER A 174 -6.53 12.66 -9.92
C SER A 174 -5.22 12.02 -9.47
N GLU A 175 -4.85 10.84 -9.99
CA GLU A 175 -3.60 10.17 -9.62
C GLU A 175 -2.43 10.66 -10.48
N ILE A 176 -1.38 11.08 -9.80
CA ILE A 176 -0.08 11.38 -10.40
C ILE A 176 0.86 10.23 -10.07
N VAL A 177 1.39 9.58 -11.10
CA VAL A 177 2.20 8.37 -10.98
C VAL A 177 3.60 8.66 -11.50
N VAL A 178 4.61 8.35 -10.69
CA VAL A 178 6.01 8.51 -11.04
C VAL A 178 6.72 7.18 -10.95
N HIS A 179 7.11 6.66 -12.11
CA HIS A 179 7.71 5.35 -12.26
C HIS A 179 9.23 5.48 -12.48
N PHE A 180 10.03 4.70 -11.76
CA PHE A 180 11.50 4.62 -11.88
C PHE A 180 11.92 3.20 -12.31
N PRO A 181 11.79 2.85 -13.61
CA PRO A 181 11.80 1.46 -14.07
C PRO A 181 12.97 0.62 -13.56
N GLY A 182 12.65 -0.42 -12.78
CA GLY A 182 13.63 -1.39 -12.29
C GLY A 182 14.58 -0.85 -11.22
N GLU A 183 14.34 0.34 -10.68
CA GLU A 183 15.11 0.91 -9.58
C GLU A 183 14.55 0.49 -8.22
N VAL A 184 15.46 0.36 -7.24
CA VAL A 184 15.11 0.08 -5.86
C VAL A 184 15.52 1.27 -5.03
N PHE A 185 14.54 1.92 -4.42
CA PHE A 185 14.76 3.11 -3.63
C PHE A 185 13.87 3.14 -2.39
N THR A 186 14.28 3.95 -1.43
CA THR A 186 13.51 4.29 -0.24
C THR A 186 13.15 5.76 -0.27
N VAL A 187 12.08 6.14 0.41
CA VAL A 187 11.60 7.51 0.46
C VAL A 187 11.78 8.11 1.84
N GLU A 188 12.43 9.27 1.90
CA GLU A 188 12.48 10.15 3.07
C GLU A 188 11.50 11.31 2.87
N LYS A 189 10.55 11.47 3.81
CA LYS A 189 9.60 12.59 3.78
C LYS A 189 10.22 13.83 4.40
N ASN A 190 10.19 14.97 3.72
CA ASN A 190 10.62 16.24 4.26
C ASN A 190 9.67 17.38 3.85
N LYS A 191 8.83 17.85 4.78
CA LYS A 191 7.81 18.89 4.51
C LYS A 191 6.90 18.51 3.33
N LEU A 192 6.44 17.26 3.33
CA LEU A 192 5.48 16.76 2.36
C LEU A 192 4.07 16.95 2.91
N HIS A 193 3.26 17.76 2.22
CA HIS A 193 1.89 18.12 2.59
C HIS A 193 0.84 17.34 1.80
N LEU A 194 1.26 16.29 1.09
CA LEU A 194 0.40 15.47 0.23
C LEU A 194 0.60 13.99 0.53
N SER A 195 -0.47 13.20 0.42
CA SER A 195 -0.44 11.76 0.63
C SER A 195 0.20 11.06 -0.56
N TYR A 196 1.02 10.05 -0.27
CA TYR A 196 1.61 9.22 -1.33
C TYR A 196 1.65 7.76 -0.92
N GLN A 197 1.69 6.88 -1.94
CA GLN A 197 1.95 5.46 -1.79
C GLN A 197 3.20 5.09 -2.59
N GLN A 198 4.07 4.27 -2.02
CA GLN A 198 5.17 3.67 -2.75
C GLN A 198 4.82 2.21 -3.08
N LYS A 199 4.89 1.85 -4.36
CA LYS A 199 4.69 0.47 -4.85
C LYS A 199 5.88 0.06 -5.70
N ASN A 200 6.78 -0.74 -5.15
CA ASN A 200 8.02 -1.15 -5.80
C ASN A 200 8.84 0.06 -6.27
N ASP A 201 8.91 0.24 -7.59
CA ASP A 201 9.65 1.28 -8.30
C ASP A 201 8.77 2.48 -8.67
N THR A 202 7.58 2.59 -8.07
CA THR A 202 6.57 3.61 -8.40
C THR A 202 6.16 4.42 -7.17
N LEU A 203 5.99 5.73 -7.35
CA LEU A 203 5.34 6.64 -6.40
C LEU A 203 4.01 7.10 -6.95
N LEU A 204 2.96 7.00 -6.14
CA LEU A 204 1.61 7.44 -6.46
C LEU A 204 1.25 8.60 -5.54
N PHE A 205 0.79 9.70 -6.12
CA PHE A 205 0.37 10.90 -5.43
C PHE A 205 -1.09 11.17 -5.79
N ASN A 206 -1.93 11.38 -4.78
CA ASN A 206 -3.31 11.80 -5.00
C ASN A 206 -3.36 13.33 -5.02
N SER A 207 -3.80 13.90 -6.14
CA SER A 207 -4.04 15.33 -6.30
C SER A 207 -5.53 15.59 -6.29
N ASP A 208 -6.01 16.36 -5.31
CA ASP A 208 -7.40 16.82 -5.27
C ASP A 208 -7.71 17.82 -6.41
N SER A 209 -6.69 18.39 -7.04
CA SER A 209 -6.86 19.28 -8.19
C SER A 209 -6.90 18.54 -9.52
N GLY A 210 -7.93 18.82 -10.31
CA GLY A 210 -8.08 18.39 -11.70
C GLY A 210 -7.22 19.17 -12.70
N GLY A 211 -6.54 20.24 -12.28
CA GLY A 211 -5.77 21.11 -13.19
C GLY A 211 -4.54 20.46 -13.81
N ALA A 212 -3.88 21.16 -14.74
CA ALA A 212 -2.79 20.63 -15.55
C ALA A 212 -1.59 20.14 -14.69
N VAL A 213 -0.83 19.17 -15.21
CA VAL A 213 0.39 18.69 -14.56
C VAL A 213 1.56 18.86 -15.51
N GLU A 214 2.60 19.55 -15.05
CA GLU A 214 3.87 19.70 -15.75
C GLU A 214 4.99 19.03 -14.96
N SER A 215 6.02 18.55 -15.65
CA SER A 215 7.22 18.06 -14.98
C SER A 215 8.48 18.41 -15.73
N PHE A 216 9.56 18.54 -14.96
CA PHE A 216 10.90 18.75 -15.51
C PHE A 216 11.95 18.16 -14.58
N ILE A 217 13.11 17.86 -15.14
CA ILE A 217 14.22 17.24 -14.45
C ILE A 217 15.39 18.23 -14.37
N LEU A 218 15.91 18.45 -13.17
CA LEU A 218 17.14 19.20 -12.92
C LEU A 218 18.25 18.20 -12.61
N ALA A 219 19.04 17.84 -13.61
CA ALA A 219 20.10 16.83 -13.48
C ALA A 219 21.08 17.13 -12.32
N LYS A 220 21.37 18.41 -12.07
CA LYS A 220 22.17 18.87 -10.92
C LYS A 220 21.35 19.88 -10.10
N PRO A 221 20.96 19.59 -8.85
CA PRO A 221 21.47 18.54 -7.94
C PRO A 221 20.66 17.22 -7.95
N GLY A 222 20.08 16.80 -9.08
CA GLY A 222 19.26 15.58 -9.15
C GLY A 222 17.87 15.81 -8.58
N ARG A 223 17.03 16.56 -9.30
CA ARG A 223 15.64 16.82 -8.91
C ARG A 223 14.65 16.42 -10.00
N PHE A 224 13.60 15.72 -9.60
CA PHE A 224 12.38 15.55 -10.38
C PHE A 224 11.35 16.54 -9.82
N VAL A 225 10.90 17.50 -10.63
CA VAL A 225 9.94 18.51 -10.20
C VAL A 225 8.63 18.29 -10.93
N ILE A 226 7.53 18.35 -10.19
CA ILE A 226 6.16 18.23 -10.73
C ILE A 226 5.37 19.43 -10.22
N ASP A 227 4.79 20.17 -11.15
CA ASP A 227 3.88 21.26 -10.86
C ASP A 227 2.46 20.83 -11.21
N VAL A 228 1.57 20.93 -10.24
CA VAL A 228 0.15 20.60 -10.34
C VAL A 228 -0.62 21.91 -10.25
N PHE A 229 -1.10 22.40 -11.39
CA PHE A 229 -1.82 23.66 -11.46
C PHE A 229 -3.22 23.52 -10.89
N HIS A 230 -3.70 24.56 -10.22
CA HIS A 230 -5.12 24.63 -9.87
C HIS A 230 -5.96 24.75 -11.14
N GLU A 231 -7.11 24.08 -11.16
CA GLU A 231 -8.07 24.27 -12.24
C GLU A 231 -8.55 25.71 -12.19
N LYS A 232 -8.45 26.44 -13.31
CA LYS A 232 -8.99 27.80 -13.36
C LYS A 232 -10.51 27.66 -13.26
N GLU A 233 -11.09 28.25 -12.22
CA GLU A 233 -12.54 28.47 -12.18
C GLU A 233 -12.90 29.31 -13.41
N THR A 234 -13.45 28.67 -14.44
CA THR A 234 -14.08 29.37 -15.55
C THR A 234 -15.39 29.93 -15.02
N ASN A 235 -15.34 31.18 -14.56
CA ASN A 235 -16.53 32.00 -14.29
C ASN A 235 -17.32 32.25 -15.58
#